data_AF-A0A938Y4U1-F1
#
_entry.id   AF-A0A938Y4U1-F1
#
_cell.length_a   1.000
_cell.length_b   1.000
_cell.length_c   1.000
_cell.angle_alpha   90.00
_cell.angle_beta   90.00
_cell.angle_gamma   90.00
#
_symmetry.space_group_name_H-M   'P 1'
#
loop_
_entity.id
_entity.type
_entity.pdbx_description
1 polymer ?
#
loop_
_entity_poly.entity_id
_entity_poly.type
_entity_poly.pdbx_seq_one_letter_code
_entity_poly.pdbx_strand_id
1 'polypeptide(L)'
;MSETKNVVRAKLRRTSQVIALPDPPIGIYENLTPPAKRRKFEDTHSRQTFYVQNDLIKKINKLAKKEKGVKTRIVNEALRLYIDHLLKSN
;
A
#
# COMPACT_ATOMS: atom_id res chain seq x y z
N MET A 1 -13.66 24.85 -27.73
CA MET A 1 -14.02 23.47 -27.34
C MET A 1 -13.06 22.95 -26.27
N SER A 2 -13.22 23.36 -25.00
CA SER A 2 -12.30 22.96 -23.92
C SER A 2 -12.93 23.04 -22.52
N GLU A 3 -14.17 22.60 -22.34
CA GLU A 3 -14.82 22.64 -21.01
C GLU A 3 -15.50 21.34 -20.58
N THR A 4 -15.66 20.37 -21.48
CA THR A 4 -16.47 19.17 -21.18
C THR A 4 -15.71 18.03 -20.51
N LYS A 5 -14.37 18.09 -20.40
CA LYS A 5 -13.58 16.99 -19.79
C LYS A 5 -13.34 17.14 -18.28
N ASN A 6 -13.62 18.30 -17.68
CA ASN A 6 -13.40 18.52 -16.24
C ASN A 6 -14.62 18.22 -15.36
N VAL A 7 -15.81 18.03 -15.94
CA VAL A 7 -17.04 17.73 -15.19
C VAL A 7 -17.10 16.26 -14.73
N VAL A 8 -16.45 15.34 -15.46
CA VAL A 8 -16.54 13.90 -15.17
C VAL A 8 -15.68 13.47 -13.97
N ARG A 9 -14.59 14.18 -13.66
CA ARG A 9 -13.72 13.82 -12.52
C ARG A 9 -14.17 14.37 -11.16
N ALA A 10 -15.13 15.30 -11.13
CA ALA A 10 -15.61 15.91 -9.90
C ALA A 10 -16.77 15.12 -9.23
N LYS A 11 -17.40 14.17 -9.95
CA LYS A 11 -18.62 13.46 -9.50
C LYS A 11 -18.38 12.08 -8.87
N LEU A 12 -17.13 11.76 -8.54
CA LEU A 12 -16.77 10.62 -7.68
C LEU A 12 -16.19 11.11 -6.34
N ARG A 13 -16.69 12.24 -5.83
CA ARG A 13 -16.48 12.65 -4.44
C ARG A 13 -17.71 12.26 -3.65
N ARG A 14 -17.62 11.11 -2.96
CA ARG A 14 -18.34 10.77 -1.73
C ARG A 14 -19.79 11.30 -1.64
N THR A 15 -20.70 10.68 -2.39
CA THR A 15 -22.05 10.51 -1.86
C THR A 15 -22.07 9.17 -1.16
N SER A 16 -21.60 9.14 0.08
CA SER A 16 -22.14 8.19 1.05
C SER A 16 -23.59 8.58 1.21
N GLN A 17 -24.47 8.02 0.37
CA GLN A 17 -25.90 8.04 0.63
C GLN A 17 -26.07 7.34 1.97
N VAL A 18 -26.21 8.12 3.03
CA VAL A 18 -26.79 7.63 4.28
C VAL A 18 -28.26 7.46 3.95
N ILE A 19 -28.61 6.29 3.42
CA ILE A 19 -29.99 5.83 3.42
C ILE A 19 -30.31 5.69 4.90
N ALA A 20 -31.15 6.58 5.44
CA ALA A 20 -31.64 6.45 6.81
C ALA A 20 -32.47 5.16 6.87
N LEU A 21 -31.84 4.08 7.31
CA LEU A 21 -32.53 2.86 7.71
C LEU A 21 -33.42 3.23 8.90
N PRO A 22 -34.70 2.80 8.94
CA PRO A 22 -35.50 2.94 10.15
C PRO A 22 -34.75 2.30 11.31
N ASP A 23 -34.79 2.97 12.47
CA ASP A 23 -34.07 2.51 13.67
C ASP A 23 -34.40 1.03 13.93
N PRO A 24 -33.39 0.14 14.01
CA PRO A 24 -33.65 -1.26 14.27
C PRO A 24 -34.29 -1.42 15.66
N PRO A 25 -35.20 -2.38 15.84
CA PRO A 25 -35.76 -2.68 17.14
C PRO A 25 -34.63 -2.93 18.15
N ILE A 26 -34.76 -2.27 19.31
CA ILE A 26 -33.82 -2.28 20.43
C ILE A 26 -33.59 -3.74 20.84
N GLY A 27 -32.51 -4.38 20.38
CA GLY A 27 -32.22 -5.77 20.74
C GLY A 27 -31.24 -6.55 19.89
N ILE A 28 -30.69 -6.02 18.78
CA ILE A 28 -29.78 -6.80 17.92
C ILE A 28 -28.57 -5.96 17.49
N TYR A 29 -27.67 -5.63 18.44
CA TYR A 29 -26.42 -4.93 18.13
C TYR A 29 -25.18 -5.64 18.66
N GLU A 30 -25.27 -6.91 19.02
CA GLU A 30 -24.28 -7.45 19.94
C GLU A 30 -22.96 -7.95 19.32
N ASN A 31 -22.82 -8.11 17.98
CA ASN A 31 -21.59 -8.71 17.44
C ASN A 31 -21.16 -8.22 16.03
N LEU A 32 -21.06 -6.90 15.81
CA LEU A 32 -20.35 -6.39 14.64
C LEU A 32 -18.88 -6.15 15.01
N THR A 33 -18.03 -7.18 14.91
CA THR A 33 -16.58 -6.97 14.98
C THR A 33 -16.18 -6.04 13.82
N PRO A 34 -15.54 -4.89 14.09
CA PRO A 34 -15.15 -3.96 13.03
C PRO A 34 -14.20 -4.67 12.06
N PRO A 35 -14.32 -4.46 10.73
CA PRO A 35 -13.43 -5.08 9.77
C PRO A 35 -11.99 -4.73 10.10
N ALA A 36 -11.12 -5.75 10.16
CA ALA A 36 -9.72 -5.58 10.49
C ALA A 36 -9.11 -4.48 9.59
N LYS A 37 -8.60 -3.41 10.23
CA LYS A 37 -7.97 -2.31 9.51
C LYS A 37 -6.78 -2.86 8.72
N ARG A 38 -6.76 -2.62 7.41
CA ARG A 38 -5.58 -2.90 6.58
C ARG A 38 -4.40 -2.13 7.18
N ARG A 39 -3.33 -2.84 7.52
CA ARG A 39 -2.08 -2.21 8.00
C ARG A 39 -1.57 -1.26 6.94
N LYS A 40 -1.18 -0.06 7.36
CA LYS A 40 -0.55 0.90 6.47
C LYS A 40 0.85 0.39 6.13
N PHE A 41 1.39 0.86 5.01
CA PHE A 41 2.74 0.51 4.59
C PHE A 41 3.77 0.92 5.66
N GLU A 42 3.58 2.10 6.25
CA GLU A 42 4.41 2.66 7.32
C GLU A 42 4.38 1.82 8.60
N ASP A 43 3.34 1.02 8.85
CA ASP A 43 3.26 0.12 10.01
C ASP A 43 4.22 -1.08 9.86
N THR A 44 4.73 -1.34 8.64
CA THR A 44 5.55 -2.52 8.33
C THR A 44 6.93 -2.18 7.76
N HIS A 45 7.13 -0.96 7.27
CA HIS A 45 8.35 -0.52 6.61
C HIS A 45 8.81 0.82 7.17
N SER A 46 10.09 0.89 7.54
CA SER A 46 10.75 2.14 7.96
C SER A 46 11.74 2.60 6.89
N ARG A 47 11.78 3.92 6.60
CA ARG A 47 12.73 4.49 5.65
C ARG A 47 14.14 4.48 6.23
N GLN A 48 15.09 3.95 5.47
CA GLN A 48 16.51 3.97 5.81
C GLN A 48 17.30 4.64 4.69
N THR A 49 18.44 5.24 5.03
CA THR A 49 19.33 5.94 4.08
C THR A 49 20.70 5.29 4.08
N PHE A 50 21.10 4.74 2.93
CA PHE A 50 22.39 4.08 2.73
C PHE A 50 22.87 4.29 1.30
N TYR A 51 24.18 4.18 1.10
CA TYR A 51 24.77 4.21 -0.24
C TYR A 51 24.69 2.83 -0.89
N VAL A 52 24.24 2.80 -2.15
CA VAL A 52 24.21 1.59 -2.99
C VAL A 52 25.11 1.84 -4.18
N GLN A 53 25.90 0.84 -4.58
CA GLN A 53 26.76 0.94 -5.75
C GLN A 53 25.95 1.33 -7.01
N ASN A 54 26.52 2.24 -7.80
CA ASN A 54 25.86 2.80 -8.99
C ASN A 54 25.41 1.73 -9.99
N ASP A 55 26.17 0.66 -10.16
CA ASP A 55 25.83 -0.40 -11.11
C ASP A 55 24.67 -1.29 -10.61
N LEU A 56 24.54 -1.48 -9.29
CA LEU A 56 23.38 -2.14 -8.70
C LEU A 56 22.12 -1.28 -8.88
N ILE A 57 22.23 0.05 -8.71
CA ILE A 57 21.12 0.97 -8.95
C ILE A 57 20.63 0.86 -10.40
N LYS A 58 21.55 0.80 -11.38
CA LYS A 58 21.19 0.60 -12.81
C LYS A 58 20.43 -0.72 -13.02
N LYS A 59 20.89 -1.81 -12.42
CA LYS A 59 20.22 -3.14 -12.52
C LYS A 59 18.83 -3.11 -11.89
N ILE A 60 18.70 -2.56 -10.69
CA ILE A 60 17.41 -2.41 -9.98
C ILE A 60 16.44 -1.56 -10.81
N ASN A 61 16.90 -0.45 -11.39
CA ASN A 61 16.08 0.40 -12.24
C ASN A 61 15.63 -0.32 -13.52
N LYS A 62 16.51 -1.11 -14.14
CA LYS A 62 16.18 -1.93 -15.32
C LYS A 62 15.10 -2.97 -15.01
N LEU A 63 15.19 -3.61 -13.85
CA LEU A 63 14.21 -4.62 -13.40
C LEU A 63 12.87 -3.98 -12.98
N ALA A 64 12.91 -2.85 -12.30
CA ALA A 64 11.70 -2.18 -11.81
C ALA A 64 10.86 -1.52 -12.91
N LYS A 65 11.44 -1.23 -14.08
CA LYS A 65 10.77 -0.55 -15.20
C LYS A 65 9.95 0.66 -14.71
N LYS A 66 8.63 0.66 -14.93
CA LYS A 66 7.68 1.70 -14.53
C LYS A 66 6.75 1.28 -13.39
N GLU A 67 6.97 0.12 -12.78
CA GLU A 67 6.07 -0.41 -11.75
C GLU A 67 6.39 0.17 -10.38
N LYS A 68 5.33 0.59 -9.67
CA LYS A 68 5.46 1.15 -8.32
C LYS A 68 5.75 0.04 -7.32
N GLY A 69 6.67 0.28 -6.39
CA GLY A 69 6.98 -0.64 -5.28
C GLY A 69 7.97 -1.77 -5.62
N VAL A 70 8.28 -2.01 -6.90
CA VAL A 70 9.19 -3.11 -7.30
C VAL A 70 10.61 -2.91 -6.76
N LYS A 71 11.12 -1.66 -6.73
CA LYS A 71 12.44 -1.37 -6.15
C LYS A 71 12.51 -1.78 -4.67
N THR A 72 11.48 -1.46 -3.91
CA THR A 72 11.38 -1.81 -2.50
C THR A 72 11.33 -3.33 -2.31
N ARG A 73 10.56 -4.03 -3.14
CA ARG A 73 10.49 -5.50 -3.10
C ARG A 73 11.85 -6.13 -3.37
N ILE A 74 12.55 -5.71 -4.44
CA ILE A 74 13.87 -6.23 -4.81
C ILE A 74 14.86 -6.05 -3.65
N VAL A 75 14.91 -4.85 -3.08
CA VAL A 75 15.83 -4.55 -1.96
C VAL A 75 15.50 -5.41 -0.75
N ASN A 76 14.23 -5.50 -0.37
CA ASN A 76 13.82 -6.29 0.80
C ASN A 76 14.07 -7.79 0.63
N GLU A 77 13.79 -8.36 -0.55
CA GLU A 77 14.06 -9.78 -0.82
C GLU A 77 15.57 -10.06 -0.82
N ALA A 78 16.37 -9.19 -1.44
CA ALA A 78 17.83 -9.34 -1.46
C ALA A 78 18.44 -9.28 -0.05
N LEU A 79 18.01 -8.32 0.77
CA LEU A 79 18.46 -8.19 2.15
C LEU A 79 18.05 -9.39 3.00
N ARG A 80 16.80 -9.87 2.85
CA ARG A 80 16.31 -11.04 3.56
C ARG A 80 17.11 -12.29 3.22
N LEU A 81 17.33 -12.57 1.94
CA LEU A 81 18.11 -13.73 1.51
C LEU A 81 19.55 -13.68 2.04
N TYR A 82 20.17 -12.50 2.01
CA TYR A 82 21.54 -12.32 2.49
C TYR A 82 21.64 -12.52 4.01
N ILE A 83 20.72 -11.93 4.79
CA ILE A 83 20.69 -12.06 6.25
C ILE A 83 20.33 -13.50 6.67
N ASP A 84 19.30 -14.10 6.07
CA ASP A 84 18.89 -15.47 6.35
C ASP A 84 20.03 -16.47 6.04
N HIS A 85 20.80 -16.22 4.98
CA HIS A 85 21.99 -17.00 4.67
C HIS A 85 23.06 -16.87 5.76
N LEU A 86 23.37 -15.64 6.21
CA LEU A 86 24.34 -15.40 7.28
C LEU A 86 23.94 -16.01 8.63
N LEU A 87 22.64 -15.99 8.95
CA LEU A 87 22.13 -16.56 10.20
C LEU A 87 22.12 -18.09 10.21
N LYS A 88 21.94 -18.74 9.05
CA LYS A 88 21.99 -20.21 8.94
C LYS A 88 23.40 -20.78 8.92
N SER A 89 24.40 -19.97 8.60
CA SER A 89 25.81 -20.37 8.59
C SER A 89 26.50 -20.23 9.96
N ASN A 90 25.80 -19.71 10.97
CA ASN A 90 26.21 -19.71 12.38
C ASN A 90 25.42 -20.79 13.15
#